data_AF-A0A538N8F1-F1
#
_entry.id   AF-A0A538N8F1-F1
#
_cell.length_a   1.000
_cell.length_b   1.000
_cell.length_c   1.000
_cell.angle_alpha   90.00
_cell.angle_beta   90.00
_cell.angle_gamma   90.00
#
_symmetry.space_group_name_H-M   'P 1'
#
loop_
_entity.id
_entity.type
_entity.pdbx_description
1 polymer ?
#
loop_
_entity_poly.entity_id
_entity_poly.type
_entity_poly.pdbx_seq_one_letter_code
_entity_poly.pdbx_strand_id
1 'polypeptide(L)'
;MAAGRARNQLVVAEIVAVVVILAVPSGVPFGLVGIPVAATLAVLGFGRWRHRWVYQWVGVWLRYAGRSRGPTGHVPPRTEVTDVIEDEYGMAGVLELGDPTGLLGDAPLAVPSPASLLPPSAADTPVVHVQLLVRGVPGPALRAAAGIPATSYRQLTEGRIPGYQRILLAVRVLRDDRGWSDDDLRRGLHSALRRVRRRLAQDGVPHRPVGEPALLTTLAELAGGTPVRESWSGLDTGGLRQVSLRVRQLAGLRAELAGQLVPRLLSLSAAATTVSLAASPDGLDLLVRVAAPDGGVLTTAVRSLRRLLGSAGLAATRLDGEQLPGLAGTLPLGLVGEPQPAGALGMARVELFPAGVVLGRNRRGRPVTARLIRPEPTRVLLIGGVRVAELVTLRALALGVHVLVQTGRPYAWEPFLRAVSLPSDAIALVPPGQPAALPPAGPLAPQLVVVDVGPVHGEPDGALWRTTMLVRDDLAATDLDPLARADLVVLQPLRPGEAALAGATLGLGEGQEWLTKIRADMVGMVNRRTVRFALLSPTPLEQQLIGSPERAVTVA
;
A
#
# COMPACT_ATOMS: atom_id res chain seq x y z
N MET A 1 8.80 33.41 3.38
CA MET A 1 7.70 33.11 4.34
C MET A 1 7.91 33.58 5.78
N ALA A 2 9.13 33.79 6.31
CA ALA A 2 9.33 34.30 7.68
C ALA A 2 9.03 35.81 7.84
N ALA A 3 9.31 36.61 6.80
CA ALA A 3 9.06 38.06 6.82
C ALA A 3 7.57 38.45 6.89
N GLY A 4 6.68 37.73 6.18
CA GLY A 4 5.23 37.94 6.29
C GLY A 4 4.62 37.50 7.63
N ARG A 5 5.27 36.55 8.33
CA ARG A 5 4.86 36.05 9.66
C ARG A 5 5.06 37.12 10.74
N ALA A 6 6.21 37.78 10.73
CA ALA A 6 6.51 38.87 11.66
C ALA A 6 5.58 40.07 11.42
N ARG A 7 5.30 40.41 10.16
CA ARG A 7 4.45 41.57 9.80
C ARG A 7 3.00 41.41 10.28
N ASN A 8 2.39 40.24 10.10
CA ASN A 8 1.00 40.03 10.53
C ASN A 8 0.87 39.95 12.07
N GLN A 9 1.88 39.41 12.78
CA GLN A 9 1.88 39.41 14.24
C GLN A 9 2.14 40.80 14.83
N LEU A 10 2.94 41.63 14.16
CA LEU A 10 3.15 43.03 14.54
C LEU A 10 1.87 43.85 14.41
N VAL A 11 1.15 43.70 13.30
CA VAL A 11 -0.13 44.42 13.08
C VAL A 11 -1.19 43.99 14.10
N VAL A 12 -1.27 42.70 14.45
CA VAL A 12 -2.19 42.24 15.51
C VAL A 12 -1.75 42.74 16.88
N ALA A 13 -0.44 42.82 17.16
CA ALA A 13 0.08 43.42 18.39
C ALA A 13 -0.29 44.90 18.50
N GLU A 14 -0.10 45.66 17.42
CA GLU A 14 -0.43 47.10 17.35
C GLU A 14 -1.93 47.33 17.53
N ILE A 15 -2.79 46.54 16.87
CA ILE A 15 -4.24 46.64 17.03
C ILE A 15 -4.66 46.31 18.47
N VAL A 16 -4.12 45.25 19.08
CA VAL A 16 -4.40 44.90 20.48
C VAL A 16 -3.94 46.03 21.42
N ALA A 17 -2.76 46.59 21.20
CA ALA A 17 -2.23 47.69 22.00
C ALA A 17 -3.10 48.95 21.88
N VAL A 18 -3.51 49.31 20.67
CA VAL A 18 -4.38 50.46 20.40
C VAL A 18 -5.76 50.27 21.04
N VAL A 19 -6.36 49.08 20.93
CA VAL A 19 -7.67 48.78 21.55
C VAL A 19 -7.59 48.84 23.09
N VAL A 20 -6.51 48.33 23.69
CA VAL A 20 -6.30 48.41 25.14
C VAL A 20 -6.05 49.87 25.58
N ILE A 21 -5.20 50.61 24.87
CA ILE A 21 -4.90 52.02 25.19
C ILE A 21 -6.14 52.91 25.05
N LEU A 22 -7.01 52.66 24.08
CA LEU A 22 -8.26 53.41 23.91
C LEU A 22 -9.34 53.02 24.93
N ALA A 23 -9.35 51.76 25.41
CA ALA A 23 -10.34 51.26 26.37
C ALA A 23 -10.05 51.65 27.83
N VAL A 24 -8.81 51.96 28.18
CA VAL A 24 -8.40 52.35 29.56
C VAL A 24 -8.88 53.75 29.99
N PRO A 25 -8.85 54.80 29.14
CA PRO A 25 -9.32 56.14 29.51
C PRO A 25 -10.81 56.40 29.21
N SER A 26 -11.48 55.53 28.44
CA SER A 26 -12.90 55.67 28.12
C SER A 26 -13.75 54.91 29.14
N GLY A 27 -14.80 55.54 29.67
CA GLY A 27 -15.56 55.03 30.82
C GLY A 27 -16.11 53.59 30.70
N VAL A 28 -16.64 53.10 31.82
CA VAL A 28 -17.10 51.70 32.09
C VAL A 28 -17.74 50.94 30.90
N PRO A 29 -18.61 51.50 30.04
CA PRO A 29 -19.19 50.72 28.95
C PRO A 29 -18.19 50.30 27.85
N PHE A 30 -17.14 51.10 27.57
CA PHE A 30 -16.16 50.76 26.53
C PHE A 30 -15.13 49.72 27.01
N GLY A 31 -14.76 49.74 28.29
CA GLY A 31 -13.92 48.70 28.90
C GLY A 31 -14.58 47.31 28.88
N LEU A 32 -15.90 47.23 29.10
CA LEU A 32 -16.64 45.96 29.12
C LEU A 32 -16.66 45.25 27.75
N VAL A 33 -16.53 45.97 26.64
CA VAL A 33 -16.51 45.40 25.28
C VAL A 33 -15.07 45.33 24.73
N GLY A 34 -14.28 46.39 24.95
CA GLY A 34 -12.93 46.52 24.41
C GLY A 34 -11.94 45.50 24.99
N ILE A 35 -12.02 45.21 26.29
CA ILE A 35 -11.15 44.23 26.95
C ILE A 35 -11.39 42.79 26.42
N PRO A 36 -12.64 42.28 26.33
CA PRO A 36 -12.88 40.97 25.72
C PRO A 36 -12.50 40.90 24.24
N VAL A 37 -12.69 41.98 23.48
CA VAL A 37 -12.26 42.05 22.07
C VAL A 37 -10.73 42.00 21.96
N ALA A 38 -10.01 42.78 22.77
CA ALA A 38 -8.55 42.76 22.83
C ALA A 38 -8.02 41.40 23.30
N ALA A 39 -8.63 40.80 24.31
CA ALA A 39 -8.27 39.46 24.78
C ALA A 39 -8.52 38.40 23.69
N THR A 40 -9.61 38.52 22.95
CA THR A 40 -9.95 37.61 21.83
C THR A 40 -8.96 37.78 20.67
N LEU A 41 -8.59 39.02 20.31
CA LEU A 41 -7.56 39.31 19.31
C LEU A 41 -6.17 38.84 19.75
N ALA A 42 -5.84 38.97 21.04
CA ALA A 42 -4.60 38.46 21.61
C ALA A 42 -4.55 36.92 21.57
N VAL A 43 -5.65 36.24 21.94
CA VAL A 43 -5.77 34.79 21.81
C VAL A 43 -5.72 34.35 20.35
N LEU A 44 -6.34 35.09 19.42
CA LEU A 44 -6.30 34.80 17.99
C LEU A 44 -4.89 34.96 17.40
N GLY A 45 -4.18 36.04 17.76
CA GLY A 45 -2.86 36.38 17.24
C GLY A 45 -1.71 35.59 17.87
N PHE A 46 -1.79 35.34 19.18
CA PHE A 46 -0.70 34.78 19.98
C PHE A 46 -1.03 33.44 20.65
N GLY A 47 -2.30 33.02 20.66
CA GLY A 47 -2.69 31.71 21.16
C GLY A 47 -2.11 30.60 20.28
N ARG A 48 -1.52 29.58 20.91
CA ARG A 48 -1.02 28.37 20.23
C ARG A 48 -1.84 27.17 20.68
N TRP A 49 -2.64 26.62 19.78
CA TRP A 49 -3.47 25.43 20.04
C TRP A 49 -3.01 24.29 19.11
N ARG A 50 -2.68 23.11 19.67
CA ARG A 50 -2.28 21.91 18.89
C ARG A 50 -1.18 22.16 17.86
N HIS A 51 -0.15 22.92 18.26
CA HIS A 51 1.03 23.27 17.44
C HIS A 51 0.81 24.25 16.27
N ARG A 52 -0.40 24.81 16.15
CA ARG A 52 -0.73 25.91 15.21
C ARG A 52 -1.23 27.13 15.99
N TRP A 53 -1.14 28.31 15.36
CA TRP A 53 -1.69 29.53 15.94
C TRP A 53 -3.21 29.56 15.79
N VAL A 54 -3.94 30.18 16.72
CA VAL A 54 -5.42 30.20 16.69
C VAL A 54 -5.94 30.86 15.40
N TYR A 55 -5.30 31.92 14.87
CA TYR A 55 -5.68 32.49 13.57
C TYR A 55 -5.55 31.48 12.40
N GLN A 56 -4.58 30.57 12.46
CA GLN A 56 -4.44 29.52 11.43
C GLN A 56 -5.62 28.54 11.53
N TRP A 57 -6.08 28.23 12.74
CA TRP A 57 -7.29 27.43 12.95
C TRP A 57 -8.53 28.12 12.42
N VAL A 58 -8.66 29.45 12.60
CA VAL A 58 -9.76 30.21 11.99
C VAL A 58 -9.71 30.14 10.46
N GLY A 59 -8.54 30.29 9.85
CA GLY A 59 -8.38 30.14 8.40
C GLY A 59 -8.68 28.71 7.90
N VAL A 60 -8.30 27.68 8.66
CA VAL A 60 -8.68 26.28 8.36
C VAL A 60 -10.19 26.10 8.50
N TRP A 61 -10.79 26.63 9.56
CA TRP A 61 -12.23 26.55 9.79
C TRP A 61 -13.04 27.26 8.72
N LEU A 62 -12.66 28.48 8.32
CA LEU A 62 -13.31 29.23 7.25
C LEU A 62 -13.22 28.48 5.91
N ARG A 63 -12.04 27.98 5.55
CA ARG A 63 -11.86 27.17 4.33
C ARG A 63 -12.68 25.88 4.37
N TYR A 64 -12.74 25.22 5.52
CA TYR A 64 -13.56 24.02 5.71
C TYR A 64 -15.06 24.33 5.64
N ALA A 65 -15.51 25.41 6.29
CA ALA A 65 -16.91 25.82 6.34
C ALA A 65 -17.43 26.31 4.98
N GLY A 66 -16.56 26.90 4.15
CA GLY A 66 -16.87 27.33 2.79
C GLY A 66 -16.85 26.21 1.74
N ARG A 67 -16.44 24.98 2.09
CA ARG A 67 -16.53 23.83 1.16
C ARG A 67 -17.97 23.38 1.02
N SER A 68 -18.39 23.15 -0.21
CA SER A 68 -19.68 22.53 -0.52
C SER A 68 -19.76 21.15 0.13
N ARG A 69 -20.75 20.93 1.01
CA ARG A 69 -20.97 19.68 1.76
C ARG A 69 -21.63 18.56 0.94
N GLY A 70 -21.66 18.70 -0.39
CA GLY A 70 -22.15 17.67 -1.29
C GLY A 70 -21.13 16.53 -1.43
N PRO A 71 -21.55 15.32 -1.84
CA PRO A 71 -20.60 14.33 -2.31
C PRO A 71 -19.80 14.99 -3.44
N THR A 72 -18.48 15.11 -3.29
CA THR A 72 -17.64 15.58 -4.38
C THR A 72 -17.77 14.57 -5.51
N GLY A 73 -18.56 14.93 -6.53
CA GLY A 73 -18.55 14.23 -7.81
C GLY A 73 -17.12 14.16 -8.30
N HIS A 74 -16.78 13.02 -8.92
CA HIS A 74 -15.49 12.80 -9.56
C HIS A 74 -15.23 13.98 -10.50
N VAL A 75 -14.34 14.90 -10.12
CA VAL A 75 -13.70 15.82 -11.07
C VAL A 75 -12.39 15.13 -11.40
N PRO A 76 -12.36 14.25 -12.43
CA PRO A 76 -11.08 13.78 -12.89
C PRO A 76 -10.29 14.99 -13.39
N PRO A 77 -8.98 15.07 -13.10
CA PRO A 77 -8.12 15.99 -13.83
C PRO A 77 -8.30 15.74 -15.33
N ARG A 78 -8.33 16.80 -16.13
CA ARG A 78 -8.56 16.70 -17.56
C ARG A 78 -7.32 16.06 -18.18
N THR A 79 -7.44 14.81 -18.64
CA THR A 79 -6.36 14.04 -19.28
C THR A 79 -6.40 14.30 -20.78
N GLU A 80 -5.65 15.29 -21.27
CA GLU A 80 -5.57 15.54 -22.72
C GLU A 80 -4.41 14.79 -23.40
N VAL A 81 -3.57 14.06 -22.64
CA VAL A 81 -2.49 13.22 -23.19
C VAL A 81 -2.34 11.95 -22.34
N THR A 82 -2.26 10.79 -23.01
CA THR A 82 -2.50 9.42 -22.55
C THR A 82 -1.79 8.88 -21.28
N ASP A 83 -0.96 9.66 -20.60
CA ASP A 83 -0.21 9.26 -19.38
C ASP A 83 0.03 10.42 -18.37
N VAL A 84 -0.56 11.61 -18.60
CA VAL A 84 -0.25 12.84 -17.83
C VAL A 84 -1.49 13.38 -17.14
N ILE A 85 -1.34 13.70 -15.85
CA ILE A 85 -2.33 14.42 -15.05
C ILE A 85 -2.06 15.92 -15.23
N GLU A 86 -3.03 16.64 -15.77
CA GLU A 86 -2.98 18.09 -15.91
C GLU A 86 -4.01 18.76 -15.00
N ASP A 87 -3.56 19.79 -14.28
CA ASP A 87 -4.41 20.66 -13.48
C ASP A 87 -3.93 22.12 -13.57
N GLU A 88 -4.67 23.04 -12.94
CA GLU A 88 -4.37 24.47 -12.96
C GLU A 88 -2.99 24.84 -12.40
N TYR A 89 -2.39 23.97 -11.58
CA TYR A 89 -1.09 24.18 -10.93
C TYR A 89 0.08 23.45 -11.61
N GLY A 90 -0.15 22.68 -12.67
CA GLY A 90 0.91 22.06 -13.47
C GLY A 90 0.58 20.68 -14.02
N MET A 91 1.62 19.91 -14.37
CA MET A 91 1.52 18.61 -15.01
C MET A 91 2.27 17.53 -14.22
N ALA A 92 1.70 16.33 -14.11
CA ALA A 92 2.32 15.21 -13.40
C ALA A 92 2.28 13.91 -14.22
N GLY A 93 3.37 13.14 -14.18
CA GLY A 93 3.43 11.78 -14.70
C GLY A 93 3.65 10.77 -13.58
N VAL A 94 3.07 9.57 -13.72
CA VAL A 94 3.09 8.53 -12.69
C VAL A 94 3.79 7.28 -13.20
N LEU A 95 4.71 6.76 -12.39
CA LEU A 95 5.38 5.48 -12.60
C LEU A 95 4.95 4.49 -11.51
N GLU A 96 4.66 3.25 -11.88
CA GLU A 96 4.52 2.14 -10.94
C GLU A 96 5.87 1.45 -10.78
N LEU A 97 6.30 1.25 -9.53
CA LEU A 97 7.57 0.60 -9.20
C LEU A 97 7.34 -0.87 -8.83
N GLY A 98 8.27 -1.73 -9.24
CA GLY A 98 8.17 -3.18 -9.12
C GLY A 98 7.80 -3.85 -10.44
N ASP A 99 7.98 -5.17 -10.49
CA ASP A 99 7.55 -5.96 -11.64
C ASP A 99 6.07 -6.35 -11.45
N PRO A 100 5.14 -5.77 -12.23
CA PRO A 100 3.72 -6.09 -12.12
C PRO A 100 3.40 -7.53 -12.51
N THR A 101 4.29 -8.14 -13.29
CA THR A 101 4.15 -9.49 -13.84
C THR A 101 4.91 -10.56 -13.06
N GLY A 102 5.88 -10.13 -12.24
CA GLY A 102 6.56 -10.98 -11.30
C GLY A 102 5.61 -11.37 -10.18
N LEU A 103 5.35 -12.68 -10.06
CA LEU A 103 4.53 -13.22 -8.98
C LEU A 103 5.34 -13.67 -7.77
N LEU A 104 6.67 -13.76 -7.90
CA LEU A 104 7.55 -14.25 -6.85
C LEU A 104 8.49 -13.16 -6.35
N GLY A 105 8.57 -12.99 -5.03
CA GLY A 105 9.51 -12.08 -4.38
C GLY A 105 10.29 -12.76 -3.26
N ASP A 106 11.59 -12.53 -3.19
CA ASP A 106 12.48 -13.12 -2.17
C ASP A 106 13.55 -12.16 -1.61
N ALA A 107 13.46 -10.88 -2.02
CA ALA A 107 14.35 -9.82 -1.58
C ALA A 107 13.61 -8.48 -1.50
N PRO A 108 13.91 -7.63 -0.51
CA PRO A 108 13.38 -6.27 -0.44
C PRO A 108 13.76 -5.44 -1.67
N LEU A 109 12.83 -4.62 -2.16
CA LEU A 109 13.07 -3.60 -3.17
C LEU A 109 13.60 -2.33 -2.49
N ALA A 110 14.86 -1.99 -2.75
CA ALA A 110 15.48 -0.76 -2.24
C ALA A 110 15.20 0.41 -3.20
N VAL A 111 14.26 1.29 -2.84
CA VAL A 111 13.88 2.45 -3.64
C VAL A 111 14.69 3.68 -3.22
N PRO A 112 15.29 4.45 -4.13
CA PRO A 112 16.00 5.68 -3.79
C PRO A 112 15.08 6.74 -3.16
N SER A 113 15.64 7.59 -2.30
CA SER A 113 14.89 8.71 -1.72
C SER A 113 14.38 9.65 -2.81
N PRO A 114 13.13 10.16 -2.72
CA PRO A 114 12.61 11.17 -3.65
C PRO A 114 13.50 12.40 -3.79
N ALA A 115 14.18 12.82 -2.72
CA ALA A 115 15.14 13.93 -2.78
C ALA A 115 16.33 13.64 -3.72
N SER A 116 16.82 12.38 -3.74
CA SER A 116 17.90 11.96 -4.64
C SER A 116 17.48 11.83 -6.10
N LEU A 117 16.16 11.82 -6.35
CA LEU A 117 15.57 11.76 -7.69
C LEU A 117 15.23 13.15 -8.25
N LEU A 118 15.32 14.20 -7.44
CA LEU A 118 15.08 15.56 -7.91
C LEU A 118 16.14 15.97 -8.94
N PRO A 119 15.72 16.54 -10.09
CA PRO A 119 16.67 17.15 -10.99
C PRO A 119 17.28 18.40 -10.33
N PRO A 120 18.52 18.77 -10.70
CA PRO A 120 19.10 20.03 -10.25
C PRO A 120 18.22 21.20 -10.71
N SER A 121 17.98 22.14 -9.80
CA SER A 121 17.19 23.34 -10.12
C SER A 121 18.01 24.28 -11.00
N ALA A 122 17.45 24.68 -12.14
CA ALA A 122 18.00 25.70 -13.03
C ALA A 122 16.96 26.82 -13.23
N ALA A 123 17.42 28.04 -13.50
CA ALA A 123 16.54 29.20 -13.74
C ALA A 123 15.60 28.97 -14.94
N ASP A 124 16.10 28.28 -15.97
CA ASP A 124 15.40 28.05 -17.24
C ASP A 124 14.59 26.74 -17.27
N THR A 125 14.30 26.16 -16.11
CA THR A 125 13.48 24.94 -16.00
C THR A 125 12.37 25.11 -14.98
N PRO A 126 11.17 24.57 -15.24
CA PRO A 126 10.10 24.60 -14.26
C PRO A 126 10.48 23.79 -13.02
N VAL A 127 9.95 24.21 -11.86
CA VAL A 127 10.20 23.53 -10.59
C VAL A 127 9.63 22.12 -10.64
N VAL A 128 10.43 21.13 -10.21
CA VAL A 128 10.07 19.72 -10.21
C VAL A 128 9.86 19.22 -8.78
N HIS A 129 8.77 18.50 -8.57
CA HIS A 129 8.49 17.72 -7.37
C HIS A 129 8.51 16.23 -7.68
N VAL A 130 9.00 15.43 -6.74
CA VAL A 130 8.99 13.96 -6.83
C VAL A 130 8.33 13.40 -5.59
N GLN A 131 7.33 12.54 -5.76
CA GLN A 131 6.58 11.93 -4.68
C GLN A 131 6.62 10.41 -4.78
N LEU A 132 7.19 9.75 -3.77
CA LEU A 132 7.08 8.32 -3.58
C LEU A 132 5.87 8.01 -2.70
N LEU A 133 4.91 7.30 -3.26
CA LEU A 133 3.70 6.87 -2.58
C LEU A 133 3.70 5.35 -2.42
N VAL A 134 3.56 4.89 -1.19
CA VAL A 134 3.48 3.46 -0.87
C VAL A 134 2.19 3.19 -0.11
N ARG A 135 1.30 2.39 -0.70
CA ARG A 135 0.11 1.87 -0.01
C ARG A 135 0.34 0.42 0.35
N GLY A 136 0.06 0.05 1.60
CA GLY A 136 0.18 -1.30 2.10
C GLY A 136 -1.06 -1.75 2.85
N VAL A 137 -1.44 -3.00 2.65
CA VAL A 137 -2.37 -3.75 3.50
C VAL A 137 -1.52 -4.69 4.35
N PRO A 138 -1.60 -4.61 5.69
CA PRO A 138 -0.69 -5.36 6.56
C PRO A 138 -0.93 -6.86 6.46
N GLY A 139 0.13 -7.63 6.73
CA GLY A 139 0.06 -9.07 6.99
C GLY A 139 0.50 -9.35 8.42
N PRO A 140 -0.34 -9.96 9.28
CA PRO A 140 -1.73 -10.37 9.04
C PRO A 140 -2.70 -9.21 8.80
N ALA A 141 -3.76 -9.44 8.04
CA ALA A 141 -4.81 -8.44 7.81
C ALA A 141 -5.66 -8.23 9.05
N LEU A 142 -6.16 -7.01 9.23
CA LEU A 142 -6.96 -6.63 10.41
C LEU A 142 -8.15 -7.56 10.66
N ARG A 143 -8.88 -7.93 9.60
CA ARG A 143 -10.06 -8.81 9.70
C ARG A 143 -9.73 -10.23 10.15
N ALA A 144 -8.53 -10.70 9.82
CA ALA A 144 -8.04 -12.03 10.14
C ALA A 144 -7.19 -12.02 11.42
N ALA A 145 -7.00 -10.85 12.05
CA ALA A 145 -6.04 -10.67 13.14
C ALA A 145 -6.34 -11.53 14.37
N ALA A 146 -7.61 -11.92 14.55
CA ALA A 146 -8.03 -12.91 15.52
C ALA A 146 -8.05 -14.30 14.87
N GLY A 147 -7.46 -15.29 15.55
CA GLY A 147 -7.50 -16.70 15.13
C GLY A 147 -6.14 -17.30 14.79
N ILE A 148 -6.18 -18.59 14.44
CA ILE A 148 -4.99 -19.39 14.14
C ILE A 148 -4.25 -18.88 12.88
N PRO A 149 -4.92 -18.53 11.76
CA PRO A 149 -4.22 -18.05 10.56
C PRO A 149 -3.28 -16.87 10.84
N ALA A 150 -3.77 -15.80 11.47
CA ALA A 150 -2.94 -14.63 11.77
C ALA A 150 -1.84 -14.92 12.80
N THR A 151 -2.12 -15.77 13.80
CA THR A 151 -1.12 -16.14 14.80
C THR A 151 0.04 -16.90 14.17
N SER A 152 -0.26 -17.91 13.34
CA SER A 152 0.75 -18.64 12.56
C SER A 152 1.52 -17.70 11.64
N TYR A 153 0.83 -16.87 10.87
CA TYR A 153 1.47 -15.99 9.91
C TYR A 153 2.40 -14.97 10.58
N ARG A 154 2.05 -14.48 11.78
CA ARG A 154 2.91 -13.60 12.57
C ARG A 154 4.16 -14.32 13.07
N GLN A 155 4.07 -15.59 13.49
CA GLN A 155 5.24 -16.40 13.84
C GLN A 155 6.18 -16.58 12.65
N LEU A 156 5.63 -16.75 11.45
CA LEU A 156 6.42 -16.94 10.23
C LEU A 156 7.12 -15.65 9.75
N THR A 157 6.44 -14.51 9.87
CA THR A 157 6.83 -13.24 9.20
C THR A 157 7.26 -12.11 10.14
N GLU A 158 7.06 -12.29 11.44
CA GLU A 158 7.19 -11.25 12.47
C GLU A 158 6.30 -10.01 12.19
N GLY A 159 5.25 -10.15 11.36
CA GLY A 159 4.36 -9.06 10.97
C GLY A 159 4.99 -8.03 10.02
N ARG A 160 6.12 -8.36 9.37
CA ARG A 160 6.85 -7.44 8.49
C ARG A 160 6.50 -7.55 7.02
N ILE A 161 5.79 -8.62 6.62
CA ILE A 161 5.45 -8.89 5.23
C ILE A 161 4.01 -8.44 4.97
N PRO A 162 3.80 -7.40 4.13
CA PRO A 162 2.46 -6.94 3.79
C PRO A 162 1.73 -7.98 2.93
N GLY A 163 0.40 -8.05 3.07
CA GLY A 163 -0.41 -8.93 2.23
C GLY A 163 -0.56 -8.39 0.81
N TYR A 164 -0.70 -7.06 0.70
CA TYR A 164 -0.72 -6.35 -0.57
C TYR A 164 0.05 -5.04 -0.43
N GLN A 165 0.76 -4.66 -1.47
CA GLN A 165 1.47 -3.39 -1.52
C GLN A 165 1.46 -2.84 -2.94
N ARG A 166 1.33 -1.52 -3.04
CA ARG A 166 1.46 -0.77 -4.29
C ARG A 166 2.43 0.38 -4.09
N ILE A 167 3.34 0.56 -5.05
CA ILE A 167 4.42 1.54 -5.00
C ILE A 167 4.32 2.40 -6.26
N LEU A 168 4.10 3.69 -6.07
CA LEU A 168 3.93 4.67 -7.15
C LEU A 168 4.92 5.81 -6.95
N LEU A 169 5.44 6.33 -8.04
CA LEU A 169 6.31 7.49 -8.08
C LEU A 169 5.67 8.53 -9.01
N ALA A 170 5.22 9.65 -8.45
CA ALA A 170 4.73 10.78 -9.22
C ALA A 170 5.83 11.82 -9.40
N VAL A 171 6.00 12.29 -10.63
CA VAL A 171 6.92 13.39 -10.99
C VAL A 171 6.06 14.53 -11.51
N ARG A 172 6.17 15.70 -10.90
CA ARG A 172 5.34 16.86 -11.22
C ARG A 172 6.20 18.06 -11.58
N VAL A 173 5.82 18.76 -12.63
CA VAL A 173 6.31 20.10 -12.95
C VAL A 173 5.25 21.12 -12.54
N LEU A 174 5.69 22.19 -11.88
CA LEU A 174 4.79 23.24 -11.42
C LEU A 174 4.68 24.37 -12.43
N ARG A 175 3.47 24.91 -12.53
CA ARG A 175 3.25 26.23 -13.13
C ARG A 175 3.58 27.27 -12.06
N ASP A 176 4.60 28.08 -12.30
CA ASP A 176 5.04 29.16 -11.40
C ASP A 176 4.79 30.54 -12.04
N ASP A 177 5.08 31.60 -11.29
CA ASP A 177 4.86 32.99 -11.71
C ASP A 177 5.72 33.42 -12.92
N ARG A 178 6.60 32.55 -13.43
CA ARG A 178 7.46 32.83 -14.60
C ARG A 178 6.72 32.67 -15.94
N GLY A 179 5.47 32.20 -15.93
CA GLY A 179 4.61 32.20 -17.10
C GLY A 179 4.94 31.11 -18.14
N TRP A 180 5.32 29.91 -17.67
CA TRP A 180 5.60 28.76 -18.55
C TRP A 180 4.41 28.41 -19.45
N SER A 181 4.69 28.19 -20.74
CA SER A 181 3.71 27.62 -21.67
C SER A 181 3.47 26.13 -21.37
N ASP A 182 2.33 25.59 -21.83
CA ASP A 182 2.01 24.16 -21.66
C ASP A 182 3.04 23.26 -22.36
N ASP A 183 3.61 23.73 -23.47
CA ASP A 183 4.69 23.02 -24.17
C ASP A 183 6.00 23.02 -23.37
N ASP A 184 6.32 24.10 -22.67
CA ASP A 184 7.48 24.15 -21.76
C ASP A 184 7.30 23.19 -20.59
N LEU A 185 6.11 23.16 -19.99
CA LEU A 185 5.79 22.21 -18.92
C LEU A 185 5.87 20.76 -19.42
N ARG A 186 5.33 20.47 -20.61
CA ARG A 186 5.48 19.14 -21.23
C ARG A 186 6.94 18.78 -21.42
N ARG A 187 7.76 19.65 -22.01
CA ARG A 187 9.20 19.40 -22.22
C ARG A 187 9.93 19.19 -20.90
N GLY A 188 9.60 19.98 -19.88
CA GLY A 188 10.12 19.85 -18.53
C GLY A 188 9.78 18.50 -17.90
N LEU A 189 8.52 18.08 -17.99
CA LEU A 189 8.05 16.81 -17.44
C LEU A 189 8.69 15.61 -18.13
N HIS A 190 8.75 15.60 -19.48
CA HIS A 190 9.42 14.55 -20.24
C HIS A 190 10.90 14.43 -19.86
N SER A 191 11.58 15.57 -19.70
CA SER A 191 12.99 15.61 -19.28
C SER A 191 13.18 15.09 -17.85
N ALA A 192 12.30 15.48 -16.92
CA ALA A 192 12.33 15.01 -15.55
C ALA A 192 12.06 13.50 -15.45
N LEU A 193 10.99 12.99 -16.09
CA LEU A 193 10.66 11.57 -16.15
C LEU A 193 11.80 10.75 -16.77
N ARG A 194 12.41 11.23 -17.86
CA ARG A 194 13.58 10.56 -18.47
C ARG A 194 14.74 10.42 -17.49
N ARG A 195 15.06 11.48 -16.74
CA ARG A 195 16.14 11.46 -15.73
C ARG A 195 15.82 10.51 -14.57
N VAL A 196 14.61 10.59 -14.04
CA VAL A 196 14.12 9.71 -12.95
C VAL A 196 14.17 8.25 -13.39
N ARG A 197 13.63 7.91 -14.56
CA ARG A 197 13.65 6.55 -15.12
C ARG A 197 15.07 6.05 -15.34
N ARG A 198 15.97 6.90 -15.85
CA ARG A 198 17.39 6.56 -16.01
C ARG A 198 18.03 6.24 -14.66
N ARG A 199 17.73 7.03 -13.62
CA ARG A 199 18.26 6.79 -12.27
C ARG A 199 17.70 5.50 -11.66
N LEU A 200 16.40 5.25 -11.79
CA LEU A 200 15.78 4.00 -11.34
C LEU A 200 16.39 2.78 -12.05
N ALA A 201 16.63 2.86 -13.36
CA ALA A 201 17.27 1.79 -14.12
C ALA A 201 18.72 1.55 -13.65
N GLN A 202 19.50 2.60 -13.39
CA GLN A 202 20.85 2.48 -12.81
C GLN A 202 20.85 1.82 -11.44
N ASP A 203 19.83 2.10 -10.62
CA ASP A 203 19.66 1.52 -9.29
C ASP A 203 19.00 0.13 -9.33
N GLY A 204 18.70 -0.42 -10.51
CA GLY A 204 18.09 -1.74 -10.69
C GLY A 204 16.64 -1.83 -10.20
N VAL A 205 15.92 -0.70 -10.13
CA VAL A 205 14.51 -0.64 -9.69
C VAL A 205 13.59 -0.84 -10.90
N PRO A 206 12.84 -1.94 -10.99
CA PRO A 206 11.86 -2.15 -12.05
C PRO A 206 10.78 -1.07 -12.00
N HIS A 207 10.41 -0.51 -13.14
CA HIS A 207 9.42 0.55 -13.21
C HIS A 207 8.72 0.60 -14.57
N ARG A 208 7.47 1.06 -14.58
CA ARG A 208 6.69 1.31 -15.81
C ARG A 208 5.83 2.57 -15.68
N PRO A 209 5.51 3.28 -16.77
CA PRO A 209 4.48 4.31 -16.75
C PRO A 209 3.11 3.70 -16.47
N VAL A 210 2.23 4.48 -15.83
CA VAL A 210 0.84 4.11 -15.58
C VAL A 210 -0.05 4.74 -16.65
N GLY A 211 -0.66 3.90 -17.51
CA GLY A 211 -1.62 4.32 -18.53
C GLY A 211 -2.84 5.03 -17.96
N GLU A 212 -3.45 5.94 -18.74
CA GLU A 212 -4.63 6.72 -18.34
C GLU A 212 -5.80 5.88 -17.75
N PRO A 213 -6.28 4.78 -18.38
CA PRO A 213 -7.36 3.97 -17.80
C PRO A 213 -6.95 3.33 -16.47
N ALA A 214 -5.71 2.86 -16.38
CA ALA A 214 -5.16 2.25 -15.16
C ALA A 214 -4.98 3.30 -14.05
N LEU A 215 -4.68 4.55 -14.40
CA LEU A 215 -4.47 5.64 -13.47
C LEU A 215 -5.76 6.02 -12.75
N LEU A 216 -6.88 6.17 -13.47
CA LEU A 216 -8.18 6.47 -12.84
C LEU A 216 -8.62 5.38 -11.86
N THR A 217 -8.49 4.10 -12.26
CA THR A 217 -8.76 2.97 -11.35
C THR A 217 -7.83 2.99 -10.13
N THR A 218 -6.56 3.32 -10.34
CA THR A 218 -5.57 3.43 -9.26
C THR A 218 -5.91 4.57 -8.31
N LEU A 219 -6.31 5.74 -8.82
CA LEU A 219 -6.73 6.88 -8.00
C LEU A 219 -7.97 6.54 -7.17
N ALA A 220 -8.97 5.88 -7.75
CA ALA A 220 -10.17 5.43 -7.04
C ALA A 220 -9.82 4.41 -5.93
N GLU A 221 -8.94 3.45 -6.23
CA GLU A 221 -8.44 2.45 -5.27
C GLU A 221 -7.70 3.11 -4.11
N LEU A 222 -6.82 4.08 -4.40
CA LEU A 222 -6.04 4.82 -3.40
C LEU A 222 -6.92 5.78 -2.58
N ALA A 223 -7.95 6.38 -3.18
CA ALA A 223 -8.90 7.21 -2.45
C ALA A 223 -9.68 6.40 -1.40
N GLY A 224 -9.84 5.09 -1.63
CA GLY A 224 -10.63 4.20 -0.80
C GLY A 224 -12.08 4.07 -1.27
N GLY A 225 -12.34 4.39 -2.54
CA GLY A 225 -13.68 4.34 -3.15
C GLY A 225 -14.45 5.67 -3.07
N THR A 226 -15.67 5.63 -3.58
CA THR A 226 -16.60 6.77 -3.67
C THR A 226 -17.97 6.43 -3.03
N PRO A 227 -18.73 7.40 -2.52
CA PRO A 227 -18.41 8.82 -2.40
C PRO A 227 -17.39 9.11 -1.29
N VAL A 228 -16.68 10.23 -1.41
CA VAL A 228 -15.78 10.75 -0.37
C VAL A 228 -16.53 11.76 0.49
N ARG A 229 -16.56 11.55 1.81
CA ARG A 229 -17.19 12.48 2.76
C ARG A 229 -16.15 12.99 3.76
N GLU A 230 -15.97 14.31 3.79
CA GLU A 230 -15.09 14.97 4.76
C GLU A 230 -15.85 15.31 6.04
N SER A 231 -15.25 14.97 7.17
CA SER A 231 -15.56 15.55 8.47
C SER A 231 -14.35 16.34 8.95
N TRP A 232 -14.54 17.19 9.96
CA TRP A 232 -13.42 17.93 10.56
C TRP A 232 -12.25 17.02 10.94
N SER A 233 -12.55 15.82 11.45
CA SER A 233 -11.54 14.97 12.04
C SER A 233 -11.05 13.85 11.10
N GLY A 234 -11.76 13.54 10.02
CA GLY A 234 -11.42 12.42 9.15
C GLY A 234 -12.25 12.37 7.89
N LEU A 235 -11.97 11.38 7.06
CA LEU A 235 -12.73 11.07 5.84
C LEU A 235 -13.49 9.76 6.03
N ASP A 236 -14.63 9.66 5.36
CA ASP A 236 -15.33 8.39 5.14
C ASP A 236 -15.38 8.12 3.63
N THR A 237 -14.82 6.97 3.22
CA THR A 237 -14.69 6.57 1.82
C THR A 237 -14.87 5.05 1.72
N GLY A 238 -15.77 4.57 0.86
CA GLY A 238 -15.95 3.14 0.60
C GLY A 238 -16.14 2.29 1.86
N GLY A 239 -16.82 2.82 2.88
CA GLY A 239 -17.07 2.14 4.15
C GLY A 239 -15.90 2.15 5.13
N LEU A 240 -14.82 2.88 4.85
CA LEU A 240 -13.67 3.02 5.73
C LEU A 240 -13.56 4.44 6.27
N ARG A 241 -13.26 4.55 7.56
CA ARG A 241 -12.83 5.80 8.18
C ARG A 241 -11.34 5.99 7.97
N GLN A 242 -10.97 7.15 7.45
CA GLN A 242 -9.59 7.50 7.20
C GLN A 242 -9.18 8.77 7.93
N VAL A 243 -7.88 8.87 8.21
CA VAL A 243 -7.28 10.08 8.75
C VAL A 243 -5.89 10.29 8.17
N SER A 244 -5.65 11.52 7.73
CA SER A 244 -4.34 11.98 7.25
C SER A 244 -3.59 12.68 8.38
N LEU A 245 -2.32 12.32 8.54
CA LEU A 245 -1.39 12.95 9.46
C LEU A 245 -0.16 13.41 8.69
N ARG A 246 0.35 14.58 9.05
CA ARG A 246 1.65 15.07 8.62
C ARG A 246 2.70 14.76 9.65
N VAL A 247 3.80 14.15 9.22
CA VAL A 247 4.96 13.87 10.06
C VAL A 247 5.81 15.13 10.17
N ARG A 248 6.30 15.40 11.37
CA ARG A 248 7.05 16.59 11.77
C ARG A 248 8.41 16.20 12.30
N GLN A 249 9.34 17.15 12.29
CA GLN A 249 10.70 17.01 12.82
C GLN A 249 11.52 15.98 12.04
N LEU A 250 11.37 15.94 10.70
CA LEU A 250 12.06 14.97 9.83
C LEU A 250 13.59 14.97 9.99
N ALA A 251 14.18 16.14 10.26
CA ALA A 251 15.61 16.26 10.54
C ALA A 251 16.08 15.51 11.81
N GLY A 252 15.18 15.24 12.75
CA GLY A 252 15.47 14.50 13.98
C GLY A 252 15.45 12.97 13.82
N LEU A 253 15.13 12.45 12.63
CA LEU A 253 15.11 11.00 12.41
C LEU A 253 16.53 10.42 12.50
N ARG A 254 16.67 9.36 13.30
CA ARG A 254 17.92 8.59 13.39
C ARG A 254 18.24 7.91 12.06
N ALA A 255 19.50 7.99 11.63
CA ALA A 255 19.94 7.47 10.34
C ALA A 255 19.70 5.95 10.18
N GLU A 256 19.89 5.15 11.24
CA GLU A 256 19.70 3.70 11.15
C GLU A 256 18.22 3.30 10.93
N LEU A 257 17.28 4.18 11.28
CA LEU A 257 15.85 3.94 11.16
C LEU A 257 15.26 4.46 9.84
N ALA A 258 16.01 5.28 9.09
CA ALA A 258 15.49 6.01 7.95
C ALA A 258 14.97 5.10 6.84
N GLY A 259 15.72 4.05 6.48
CA GLY A 259 15.29 3.09 5.44
C GLY A 259 14.12 2.19 5.87
N GLN A 260 13.92 2.01 7.17
CA GLN A 260 12.89 1.14 7.75
C GLN A 260 11.61 1.88 8.15
N LEU A 261 11.59 3.22 8.10
CA LEU A 261 10.44 4.00 8.57
C LEU A 261 9.17 3.66 7.80
N VAL A 262 9.22 3.65 6.47
CA VAL A 262 8.06 3.36 5.62
C VAL A 262 7.55 1.94 5.86
N PRO A 263 8.36 0.87 5.79
CA PRO A 263 7.91 -0.49 6.12
C PRO A 263 7.23 -0.62 7.48
N ARG A 264 7.78 0.01 8.53
CA ARG A 264 7.20 -0.04 9.88
C ARG A 264 5.85 0.69 9.97
N LEU A 265 5.65 1.75 9.18
CA LEU A 265 4.36 2.42 9.06
C LEU A 265 3.34 1.52 8.32
N LEU A 266 3.77 0.79 7.29
CA LEU A 266 2.91 -0.14 6.55
C LEU A 266 2.49 -1.36 7.38
N SER A 267 3.28 -1.76 8.38
CA SER A 267 2.95 -2.86 9.30
C SER A 267 2.00 -2.45 10.45
N LEU A 268 1.49 -1.22 10.47
CA LEU A 268 0.48 -0.80 11.45
C LEU A 268 -0.79 -1.65 11.31
N SER A 269 -1.38 -2.03 12.44
CA SER A 269 -2.67 -2.75 12.48
C SER A 269 -3.81 -1.83 12.06
N ALA A 270 -4.03 -1.70 10.76
CA ALA A 270 -5.06 -0.90 10.10
C ALA A 270 -5.60 -1.67 8.87
N ALA A 271 -6.71 -1.22 8.28
CA ALA A 271 -7.20 -1.82 7.04
C ALA A 271 -6.23 -1.53 5.87
N ALA A 272 -5.72 -0.31 5.79
CA ALA A 272 -4.63 0.07 4.89
C ALA A 272 -3.87 1.27 5.46
N THR A 273 -2.58 1.36 5.12
CA THR A 273 -1.76 2.54 5.39
C THR A 273 -1.17 3.04 4.08
N THR A 274 -1.31 4.34 3.82
CA THR A 274 -0.69 5.01 2.67
C THR A 274 0.34 6.00 3.18
N VAL A 275 1.59 5.85 2.74
CA VAL A 275 2.69 6.75 3.08
C VAL A 275 3.09 7.51 1.83
N SER A 276 3.13 8.84 1.92
CA SER A 276 3.53 9.74 0.84
C SER A 276 4.76 10.50 1.29
N LEU A 277 5.90 10.23 0.65
CA LEU A 277 7.16 10.95 0.83
C LEU A 277 7.38 11.82 -0.41
N ALA A 278 7.15 13.12 -0.27
CA ALA A 278 7.26 14.08 -1.36
C ALA A 278 8.49 14.97 -1.16
N ALA A 279 9.20 15.25 -2.24
CA ALA A 279 10.40 16.07 -2.27
C ALA A 279 10.20 17.26 -3.21
N SER A 280 10.65 18.42 -2.75
CA SER A 280 10.83 19.64 -3.52
C SER A 280 12.27 20.15 -3.30
N PRO A 281 12.72 21.17 -4.06
CA PRO A 281 13.99 21.85 -3.77
C PRO A 281 14.09 22.41 -2.34
N ASP A 282 12.95 22.72 -1.72
CA ASP A 282 12.89 23.27 -0.35
C ASP A 282 12.98 22.21 0.76
N GLY A 283 12.83 20.92 0.43
CA GLY A 283 12.92 19.82 1.39
C GLY A 283 11.92 18.69 1.16
N LEU A 284 11.58 17.98 2.24
CA LEU A 284 10.68 16.83 2.24
C LEU A 284 9.37 17.11 2.99
N ASP A 285 8.24 16.64 2.46
CA ASP A 285 6.96 16.50 3.18
C ASP A 285 6.63 15.00 3.29
N LEU A 286 6.19 14.57 4.48
CA LEU A 286 5.83 13.18 4.75
C LEU A 286 4.42 13.13 5.33
N LEU A 287 3.51 12.55 4.55
CA LEU A 287 2.13 12.31 4.95
C LEU A 287 1.89 10.82 5.16
N VAL A 288 1.11 10.50 6.19
CA VAL A 288 0.64 9.13 6.45
C VAL A 288 -0.88 9.18 6.57
N ARG A 289 -1.56 8.42 5.71
CA ARG A 289 -3.01 8.22 5.75
C ARG A 289 -3.31 6.81 6.22
N VAL A 290 -4.09 6.70 7.28
CA VAL A 290 -4.49 5.42 7.89
C VAL A 290 -5.98 5.22 7.63
N ALA A 291 -6.35 4.05 7.12
CA ALA A 291 -7.74 3.64 6.91
C ALA A 291 -8.11 2.49 7.85
N ALA A 292 -9.30 2.54 8.43
CA ALA A 292 -9.82 1.52 9.35
C ALA A 292 -11.34 1.36 9.16
N PRO A 293 -11.92 0.21 9.54
CA PRO A 293 -13.37 -0.03 9.41
C PRO A 293 -14.20 0.89 10.32
N ASP A 294 -13.69 1.19 11.53
CA ASP A 294 -14.39 2.01 12.51
C ASP A 294 -13.46 2.98 13.25
N GLY A 295 -14.06 3.88 14.04
CA GLY A 295 -13.33 4.93 14.75
C GLY A 295 -12.46 4.42 15.91
N GLY A 296 -12.82 3.31 16.54
CA GLY A 296 -12.05 2.71 17.64
C GLY A 296 -10.75 2.10 17.14
N VAL A 297 -10.82 1.31 16.05
CA VAL A 297 -9.64 0.78 15.37
C VAL A 297 -8.78 1.93 14.84
N LEU A 298 -9.38 2.95 14.20
CA LEU A 298 -8.65 4.11 13.70
C LEU A 298 -7.87 4.83 14.81
N THR A 299 -8.51 5.06 15.95
CA THR A 299 -7.88 5.70 17.12
C THR A 299 -6.69 4.89 17.63
N THR A 300 -6.82 3.56 17.67
CA THR A 300 -5.75 2.65 18.09
C THR A 300 -4.59 2.66 17.11
N ALA A 301 -4.86 2.60 15.80
CA ALA A 301 -3.84 2.66 14.76
C ALA A 301 -3.08 4.00 14.80
N VAL A 302 -3.78 5.14 14.95
CA VAL A 302 -3.15 6.47 15.11
C VAL A 302 -2.30 6.55 16.37
N ARG A 303 -2.74 5.96 17.49
CA ARG A 303 -1.94 5.92 18.73
C ARG A 303 -0.66 5.11 18.52
N SER A 304 -0.74 3.97 17.85
CA SER A 304 0.44 3.15 17.51
C SER A 304 1.38 3.86 16.54
N LEU A 305 0.85 4.55 15.53
CA LEU A 305 1.63 5.41 14.63
C LEU A 305 2.39 6.49 15.40
N ARG A 306 1.71 7.21 16.30
CA ARG A 306 2.36 8.26 17.11
C ARG A 306 3.46 7.71 18.02
N ARG A 307 3.25 6.53 18.61
CA ARG A 307 4.28 5.85 19.42
C ARG A 307 5.49 5.45 18.58
N LEU A 308 5.26 4.89 17.39
CA LEU A 308 6.31 4.51 16.44
C LEU A 308 7.12 5.74 15.99
N LEU A 309 6.45 6.83 15.64
CA LEU A 309 7.13 8.07 15.25
C LEU A 309 7.89 8.68 16.43
N GLY A 310 7.28 8.74 17.61
CA GLY A 310 7.91 9.26 18.82
C GLY A 310 9.17 8.49 19.20
N SER A 311 9.16 7.15 19.10
CA SER A 311 10.35 6.34 19.36
C SER A 311 11.46 6.56 18.33
N ALA A 312 11.14 7.06 17.14
CA ALA A 312 12.08 7.43 16.09
C ALA A 312 12.54 8.91 16.14
N GLY A 313 12.09 9.70 17.12
CA GLY A 313 12.41 11.14 17.23
C GLY A 313 11.54 12.04 16.35
N LEU A 314 10.41 11.52 15.85
CA LEU A 314 9.48 12.22 14.98
C LEU A 314 8.17 12.54 15.72
N ALA A 315 7.46 13.56 15.25
CA ALA A 315 6.12 13.89 15.72
C ALA A 315 5.10 13.76 14.58
N ALA A 316 3.81 13.68 14.91
CA ALA A 316 2.74 13.70 13.91
C ALA A 316 1.61 14.64 14.30
N THR A 317 1.20 15.48 13.34
CA THR A 317 0.06 16.38 13.44
C THR A 317 -1.07 15.85 12.58
N ARG A 318 -2.25 15.63 13.19
CA ARG A 318 -3.46 15.27 12.45
C ARG A 318 -3.92 16.48 11.63
N LEU A 319 -4.34 16.25 10.39
CA LEU A 319 -4.81 17.30 9.48
C LEU A 319 -6.30 17.60 9.69
N ASP A 320 -6.70 17.90 10.94
CA ASP A 320 -8.10 18.23 11.24
C ASP A 320 -8.53 19.50 10.46
N GLY A 321 -9.65 19.44 9.75
CA GLY A 321 -10.16 20.45 8.80
C GLY A 321 -9.47 20.45 7.43
N GLU A 322 -8.42 19.66 7.26
CA GLU A 322 -7.58 19.57 6.05
C GLU A 322 -7.44 18.12 5.58
N GLN A 323 -8.49 17.30 5.75
CA GLN A 323 -8.43 15.89 5.40
C GLN A 323 -8.49 15.67 3.89
N LEU A 324 -9.27 16.44 3.14
CA LEU A 324 -9.27 16.43 1.67
C LEU A 324 -7.90 16.82 1.07
N PRO A 325 -7.25 17.92 1.50
CA PRO A 325 -5.85 18.17 1.15
C PRO A 325 -4.91 17.02 1.55
N GLY A 326 -5.13 16.39 2.70
CA GLY A 326 -4.37 15.21 3.13
C GLY A 326 -4.58 14.00 2.21
N LEU A 327 -5.81 13.76 1.75
CA LEU A 327 -6.13 12.76 0.73
C LEU A 327 -5.41 13.07 -0.58
N ALA A 328 -5.51 14.30 -1.09
CA ALA A 328 -4.82 14.72 -2.31
C ALA A 328 -3.29 14.54 -2.20
N GLY A 329 -2.68 14.94 -1.08
CA GLY A 329 -1.26 14.73 -0.80
C GLY A 329 -0.85 13.26 -0.60
N THR A 330 -1.82 12.35 -0.53
CA THR A 330 -1.63 10.89 -0.49
C THR A 330 -2.32 10.21 -1.68
N LEU A 331 -2.44 10.94 -2.79
CA LEU A 331 -2.61 10.45 -4.15
C LEU A 331 -1.32 10.75 -4.94
N PRO A 332 -1.02 10.03 -6.04
CA PRO A 332 0.20 10.21 -6.85
C PRO A 332 0.10 11.47 -7.72
N LEU A 333 -0.03 12.63 -7.09
CA LEU A 333 -0.25 13.94 -7.73
C LEU A 333 0.98 14.84 -7.67
N GLY A 334 2.09 14.40 -7.09
CA GLY A 334 3.33 15.17 -6.94
C GLY A 334 3.21 16.38 -6.00
N LEU A 335 2.23 16.38 -5.10
CA LEU A 335 1.94 17.51 -4.21
C LEU A 335 2.89 17.53 -3.01
N VAL A 336 3.42 18.72 -2.71
CA VAL A 336 4.26 19.00 -1.52
C VAL A 336 3.56 20.08 -0.72
N GLY A 337 3.21 19.81 0.54
CA GLY A 337 2.46 20.75 1.37
C GLY A 337 3.36 21.62 2.23
N GLU A 338 4.00 21.03 3.25
CA GLU A 338 4.87 21.75 4.19
C GLU A 338 6.27 21.12 4.22
N PRO A 339 7.16 21.49 3.27
CA PRO A 339 8.49 20.91 3.18
C PRO A 339 9.33 21.25 4.42
N GLN A 340 10.13 20.29 4.87
CA GLN A 340 11.03 20.35 6.02
C GLN A 340 12.43 19.87 5.60
N PRO A 341 13.50 20.25 6.33
CA PRO A 341 14.84 19.74 6.04
C PRO A 341 14.87 18.21 5.99
N ALA A 342 15.45 17.66 4.92
CA ALA A 342 15.32 16.25 4.57
C ALA A 342 15.94 15.29 5.60
N GLY A 343 17.00 15.72 6.30
CA GLY A 343 17.74 14.90 7.25
C GLY A 343 18.18 13.55 6.66
N ALA A 344 18.18 12.50 7.48
CA ALA A 344 18.55 11.16 7.04
C ALA A 344 17.62 10.57 5.97
N LEU A 345 16.34 10.98 5.90
CA LEU A 345 15.39 10.52 4.89
C LEU A 345 15.75 10.98 3.47
N GLY A 346 16.48 12.10 3.33
CA GLY A 346 16.92 12.60 2.03
C GLY A 346 17.94 11.67 1.35
N MET A 347 18.67 10.86 2.12
CA MET A 347 19.75 10.01 1.64
C MET A 347 19.43 8.51 1.72
N ALA A 348 18.58 8.11 2.66
CA ALA A 348 18.25 6.71 2.88
C ALA A 348 17.43 6.11 1.73
N ARG A 349 17.77 4.87 1.34
CA ARG A 349 16.90 4.06 0.48
C ARG A 349 15.76 3.49 1.31
N VAL A 350 14.56 3.49 0.75
CA VAL A 350 13.37 2.88 1.35
C VAL A 350 13.38 1.38 1.04
N GLU A 351 13.48 0.53 2.07
CA GLU A 351 13.57 -0.92 1.90
C GLU A 351 12.20 -1.59 1.97
N LEU A 352 11.60 -1.91 0.82
CA LEU A 352 10.23 -2.43 0.75
C LEU A 352 10.22 -3.95 0.58
N PHE A 353 9.72 -4.69 1.57
CA PHE A 353 9.59 -6.14 1.47
C PHE A 353 8.57 -6.55 0.40
N PRO A 354 8.80 -7.67 -0.32
CA PRO A 354 7.81 -8.20 -1.25
C PRO A 354 6.50 -8.50 -0.53
N ALA A 355 5.38 -8.05 -1.11
CA ALA A 355 4.06 -8.36 -0.59
C ALA A 355 3.56 -9.72 -1.09
N GLY A 356 2.58 -10.29 -0.39
CA GLY A 356 1.88 -11.50 -0.80
C GLY A 356 1.94 -12.63 0.21
N VAL A 357 1.45 -13.79 -0.19
CA VAL A 357 1.41 -15.01 0.62
C VAL A 357 2.81 -15.60 0.73
N VAL A 358 3.36 -15.69 1.94
CA VAL A 358 4.65 -16.36 2.16
C VAL A 358 4.51 -17.87 1.90
N LEU A 359 5.24 -18.39 0.93
CA LEU A 359 5.29 -19.83 0.63
C LEU A 359 6.35 -20.55 1.47
N GLY A 360 7.41 -19.86 1.86
CA GLY A 360 8.46 -20.43 2.69
C GLY A 360 9.67 -19.53 2.80
N ARG A 361 10.86 -20.12 2.96
CA ARG A 361 12.14 -19.41 3.03
C ARG A 361 13.11 -19.89 1.96
N ASN A 362 13.88 -18.97 1.40
CA ASN A 362 14.96 -19.31 0.48
C ASN A 362 16.19 -19.83 1.24
N ARG A 363 17.23 -20.21 0.50
CA ARG A 363 18.51 -20.71 1.05
C ARG A 363 19.21 -19.73 2.01
N ARG A 364 18.88 -18.44 1.95
CA ARG A 364 19.42 -17.39 2.84
C ARG A 364 18.50 -17.11 4.04
N GLY A 365 17.48 -17.94 4.25
CA GLY A 365 16.49 -17.78 5.31
C GLY A 365 15.50 -16.63 5.08
N ARG A 366 15.51 -15.97 3.91
CA ARG A 366 14.58 -14.86 3.61
C ARG A 366 13.21 -15.40 3.18
N PRO A 367 12.09 -14.76 3.58
CA PRO A 367 10.77 -15.14 3.12
C PRO A 367 10.67 -15.10 1.59
N VAL A 368 10.04 -16.11 1.00
CA VAL A 368 9.64 -16.15 -0.40
C VAL A 368 8.14 -15.95 -0.46
N THR A 369 7.68 -14.88 -1.12
CA THR A 369 6.26 -14.56 -1.27
C THR A 369 5.77 -14.87 -2.67
N ALA A 370 4.52 -15.32 -2.75
CA ALA A 370 3.72 -15.36 -3.95
C ALA A 370 2.68 -14.24 -3.92
N ARG A 371 2.65 -13.41 -4.95
CA ARG A 371 1.73 -12.27 -5.08
C ARG A 371 0.35 -12.74 -5.56
N LEU A 372 -0.32 -13.52 -4.70
CA LEU A 372 -1.68 -14.04 -4.94
C LEU A 372 -2.78 -13.01 -4.71
N ILE A 373 -2.43 -11.80 -4.25
CA ILE A 373 -3.35 -10.70 -3.98
C ILE A 373 -2.96 -9.55 -4.92
N ARG A 374 -3.70 -9.40 -6.03
CA ARG A 374 -3.41 -8.40 -7.07
C ARG A 374 -4.67 -8.00 -7.85
N PRO A 375 -4.70 -6.82 -8.49
CA PRO A 375 -5.84 -6.33 -9.27
C PRO A 375 -5.97 -7.03 -10.65
N GLU A 376 -5.60 -8.30 -10.75
CA GLU A 376 -5.65 -9.09 -11.98
C GLU A 376 -6.11 -10.51 -11.62
N PRO A 377 -6.89 -11.19 -12.48
CA PRO A 377 -7.14 -12.61 -12.33
C PRO A 377 -5.80 -13.35 -12.30
N THR A 378 -5.64 -14.30 -11.39
CA THR A 378 -4.38 -15.02 -11.23
C THR A 378 -4.64 -16.51 -11.19
N ARG A 379 -3.95 -17.27 -12.04
CA ARG A 379 -4.05 -18.73 -12.12
C ARG A 379 -2.83 -19.37 -11.49
N VAL A 380 -3.07 -20.22 -10.50
CA VAL A 380 -2.03 -21.00 -9.81
C VAL A 380 -2.30 -22.47 -10.05
N LEU A 381 -1.29 -23.20 -10.51
CA LEU A 381 -1.32 -24.66 -10.56
C LEU A 381 -0.43 -25.22 -9.46
N LEU A 382 -0.98 -26.02 -8.57
CA LEU A 382 -0.25 -26.70 -7.50
C LEU A 382 -0.22 -28.21 -7.79
N ILE A 383 0.99 -28.76 -7.98
CA ILE A 383 1.24 -30.19 -8.15
C ILE A 383 1.91 -30.74 -6.88
N GLY A 384 1.28 -31.73 -6.25
CA GLY A 384 1.87 -32.50 -5.16
C GLY A 384 0.85 -33.08 -4.18
N GLY A 385 -0.01 -32.25 -3.61
CA GLY A 385 -1.07 -32.73 -2.71
C GLY A 385 -1.79 -31.66 -1.90
N VAL A 386 -2.93 -32.05 -1.31
CA VAL A 386 -3.86 -31.17 -0.57
C VAL A 386 -3.18 -30.42 0.57
N ARG A 387 -2.25 -31.03 1.31
CA ARG A 387 -1.62 -30.39 2.48
C ARG A 387 -0.87 -29.11 2.14
N VAL A 388 -0.20 -29.04 0.99
CA VAL A 388 0.43 -27.79 0.54
C VAL A 388 -0.64 -26.77 0.15
N ALA A 389 -1.75 -27.21 -0.46
CA ALA A 389 -2.87 -26.33 -0.76
C ALA A 389 -3.53 -25.76 0.52
N GLU A 390 -3.71 -26.58 1.56
CA GLU A 390 -4.18 -26.15 2.89
C GLU A 390 -3.23 -25.16 3.53
N LEU A 391 -1.91 -25.39 3.43
CA LEU A 391 -0.89 -24.48 3.95
C LEU A 391 -0.95 -23.10 3.25
N VAL A 392 -1.00 -23.09 1.92
CA VAL A 392 -1.16 -21.85 1.13
C VAL A 392 -2.47 -21.16 1.50
N THR A 393 -3.54 -21.93 1.66
CA THR A 393 -4.87 -21.43 2.05
C THR A 393 -4.86 -20.80 3.44
N LEU A 394 -4.25 -21.44 4.44
CA LEU A 394 -4.13 -20.89 5.79
C LEU A 394 -3.39 -19.54 5.78
N ARG A 395 -2.29 -19.48 5.03
CA ARG A 395 -1.49 -18.26 4.92
C ARG A 395 -2.22 -17.16 4.13
N ALA A 396 -3.02 -17.52 3.13
CA ALA A 396 -3.92 -16.60 2.44
C ALA A 396 -5.02 -16.06 3.36
N LEU A 397 -5.66 -16.92 4.17
CA LEU A 397 -6.65 -16.51 5.17
C LEU A 397 -6.08 -15.47 6.15
N ALA A 398 -4.83 -15.65 6.58
CA ALA A 398 -4.14 -14.70 7.46
C ALA A 398 -3.99 -13.29 6.85
N LEU A 399 -3.93 -13.20 5.51
CA LEU A 399 -3.88 -11.95 4.77
C LEU A 399 -5.27 -11.38 4.44
N GLY A 400 -6.31 -11.97 5.02
CA GLY A 400 -7.68 -11.55 4.78
C GLY A 400 -8.12 -11.85 3.35
N VAL A 401 -7.82 -13.04 2.86
CA VAL A 401 -8.42 -13.58 1.62
C VAL A 401 -9.71 -14.33 1.98
N HIS A 402 -10.76 -14.18 1.17
CA HIS A 402 -11.95 -15.04 1.23
C HIS A 402 -11.69 -16.27 0.37
N VAL A 403 -11.85 -17.44 0.96
CA VAL A 403 -11.51 -18.72 0.33
C VAL A 403 -12.79 -19.48 0.02
N LEU A 404 -12.89 -19.96 -1.22
CA LEU A 404 -13.86 -20.98 -1.61
C LEU A 404 -13.09 -22.25 -1.99
N VAL A 405 -13.37 -23.36 -1.32
CA VAL A 405 -12.82 -24.66 -1.67
C VAL A 405 -13.88 -25.45 -2.43
N GLN A 406 -13.62 -25.70 -3.71
CA GLN A 406 -14.39 -26.61 -4.55
C GLN A 406 -13.65 -27.94 -4.61
N THR A 407 -14.16 -28.97 -3.94
CA THR A 407 -13.44 -30.25 -3.82
C THR A 407 -14.34 -31.46 -4.06
N GLY A 408 -13.80 -32.48 -4.73
CA GLY A 408 -14.42 -33.79 -4.87
C GLY A 408 -14.15 -34.72 -3.68
N ARG A 409 -13.31 -34.30 -2.72
CA ARG A 409 -12.87 -35.08 -1.56
C ARG A 409 -13.04 -34.27 -0.26
N PRO A 410 -14.28 -34.03 0.18
CA PRO A 410 -14.56 -33.16 1.34
C PRO A 410 -13.86 -33.59 2.63
N TYR A 411 -13.70 -34.91 2.84
CA TYR A 411 -13.02 -35.47 4.00
C TYR A 411 -11.57 -34.98 4.19
N ALA A 412 -10.89 -34.58 3.11
CA ALA A 412 -9.53 -34.06 3.18
C ALA A 412 -9.49 -32.64 3.76
N TRP A 413 -10.53 -31.84 3.51
CA TRP A 413 -10.59 -30.41 3.85
C TRP A 413 -11.42 -30.11 5.11
N GLU A 414 -12.40 -30.95 5.46
CA GLU A 414 -13.29 -30.74 6.62
C GLU A 414 -12.54 -30.56 7.96
N PRO A 415 -11.49 -31.34 8.30
CA PRO A 415 -10.71 -31.10 9.52
C PRO A 415 -10.04 -29.73 9.53
N PHE A 416 -9.45 -29.33 8.40
CA PHE A 416 -8.83 -28.03 8.23
C PHE A 416 -9.84 -26.88 8.40
N LEU A 417 -10.99 -26.96 7.71
CA LEU A 417 -12.04 -25.94 7.83
C LEU A 417 -12.51 -25.80 9.28
N ARG A 418 -12.82 -26.90 9.98
CA ARG A 418 -13.27 -26.85 11.38
C ARG A 418 -12.28 -26.12 12.29
N ALA A 419 -10.98 -26.23 12.03
CA ALA A 419 -9.95 -25.55 12.81
C ALA A 419 -9.84 -24.05 12.52
N VAL A 420 -10.16 -23.60 11.31
CA VAL A 420 -9.98 -22.20 10.89
C VAL A 420 -11.27 -21.38 10.86
N SER A 421 -12.44 -22.03 10.82
CA SER A 421 -13.76 -21.39 10.64
C SER A 421 -14.31 -20.66 11.86
N LEU A 422 -13.66 -20.71 13.03
CA LEU A 422 -14.08 -19.95 14.20
C LEU A 422 -13.09 -18.80 14.47
N PRO A 423 -13.48 -17.52 14.35
CA PRO A 423 -14.84 -16.95 14.25
C PRO A 423 -15.21 -16.43 12.84
N SER A 424 -14.69 -17.01 11.75
CA SER A 424 -14.67 -16.36 10.43
C SER A 424 -15.41 -17.15 9.35
N ASP A 425 -16.32 -16.47 8.65
CA ASP A 425 -16.94 -16.86 7.38
C ASP A 425 -15.98 -16.70 6.16
N ALA A 426 -14.68 -16.53 6.42
CA ALA A 426 -13.69 -16.30 5.38
C ALA A 426 -13.33 -17.56 4.58
N ILE A 427 -13.83 -18.75 4.96
CA ILE A 427 -13.66 -19.97 4.18
C ILE A 427 -14.98 -20.73 4.07
N ALA A 428 -15.29 -21.20 2.87
CA ALA A 428 -16.41 -22.09 2.58
C ALA A 428 -15.94 -23.29 1.76
N LEU A 429 -16.57 -24.44 1.99
CA LEU A 429 -16.39 -25.64 1.19
C LEU A 429 -17.67 -25.94 0.44
N VAL A 430 -17.56 -26.19 -0.87
CA VAL A 430 -18.68 -26.53 -1.74
C VAL A 430 -18.34 -27.71 -2.65
N PRO A 431 -19.34 -28.54 -3.00
CA PRO A 431 -19.20 -29.54 -4.05
C PRO A 431 -18.76 -28.96 -5.40
N PRO A 432 -18.14 -29.79 -6.26
CA PRO A 432 -17.75 -29.39 -7.62
C PRO A 432 -18.96 -28.90 -8.42
N GLY A 433 -18.80 -27.82 -9.18
CA GLY A 433 -19.84 -27.28 -10.06
C GLY A 433 -20.99 -26.55 -9.35
N GLN A 434 -21.01 -26.51 -8.02
CA GLN A 434 -22.03 -25.76 -7.28
C GLN A 434 -21.63 -24.27 -7.17
N PRO A 435 -22.51 -23.32 -7.57
CA PRO A 435 -22.24 -21.91 -7.40
C PRO A 435 -22.23 -21.53 -5.91
N ALA A 436 -21.25 -20.71 -5.51
CA ALA A 436 -21.17 -20.13 -4.18
C ALA A 436 -21.12 -18.61 -4.28
N ALA A 437 -21.91 -17.93 -3.46
CA ALA A 437 -21.84 -16.48 -3.37
C ALA A 437 -20.60 -16.07 -2.57
N LEU A 438 -19.63 -15.44 -3.24
CA LEU A 438 -18.52 -14.76 -2.59
C LEU A 438 -18.79 -13.25 -2.51
N PRO A 439 -18.37 -12.56 -1.45
CA PRO A 439 -18.48 -11.10 -1.37
C PRO A 439 -17.67 -10.45 -2.51
N PRO A 440 -18.03 -9.26 -3.01
CA PRO A 440 -17.31 -8.62 -4.11
C PRO A 440 -15.79 -8.56 -3.89
N ALA A 441 -15.03 -9.06 -4.86
CA ALA A 441 -13.57 -9.11 -4.77
C ALA A 441 -12.96 -7.70 -4.81
N GLY A 442 -12.00 -7.43 -3.95
CA GLY A 442 -11.31 -6.14 -3.90
C GLY A 442 -10.01 -6.19 -3.09
N PRO A 443 -9.27 -5.07 -3.02
CA PRO A 443 -7.97 -5.01 -2.34
C PRO A 443 -8.00 -5.37 -0.84
N LEU A 444 -9.15 -5.19 -0.18
CA LEU A 444 -9.35 -5.49 1.25
C LEU A 444 -10.18 -6.76 1.49
N ALA A 445 -10.70 -7.35 0.41
CA ALA A 445 -11.42 -8.60 0.40
C ALA A 445 -11.05 -9.42 -0.85
N PRO A 446 -9.76 -9.76 -1.05
CA PRO A 446 -9.34 -10.60 -2.17
C PRO A 446 -9.97 -11.99 -2.05
N GLN A 447 -10.08 -12.68 -3.18
CA GLN A 447 -10.65 -14.03 -3.25
C GLN A 447 -9.61 -15.07 -3.67
N LEU A 448 -9.69 -16.25 -3.08
CA LEU A 448 -8.98 -17.45 -3.51
C LEU A 448 -10.01 -18.57 -3.74
N VAL A 449 -10.10 -19.06 -4.97
CA VAL A 449 -10.90 -20.24 -5.31
C VAL A 449 -9.95 -21.41 -5.45
N VAL A 450 -10.03 -22.38 -4.53
CA VAL A 450 -9.26 -23.61 -4.57
C VAL A 450 -10.08 -24.67 -5.29
N VAL A 451 -9.55 -25.20 -6.38
CA VAL A 451 -10.21 -26.18 -7.24
C VAL A 451 -9.47 -27.50 -7.10
N ASP A 452 -9.98 -28.35 -6.20
CA ASP A 452 -9.46 -29.67 -5.85
C ASP A 452 -10.39 -30.77 -6.40
N VAL A 453 -10.55 -30.75 -7.72
CA VAL A 453 -11.39 -31.68 -8.49
C VAL A 453 -10.58 -32.21 -9.67
N GLY A 454 -10.85 -33.44 -10.10
CA GLY A 454 -10.20 -34.05 -11.27
C GLY A 454 -10.33 -33.22 -12.56
N PRO A 455 -9.68 -33.62 -13.66
CA PRO A 455 -9.49 -32.82 -14.88
C PRO A 455 -10.78 -32.48 -15.66
N VAL A 456 -11.95 -32.92 -15.19
CA VAL A 456 -13.23 -32.87 -15.91
C VAL A 456 -13.95 -31.52 -15.75
N HIS A 457 -13.49 -30.64 -14.86
CA HIS A 457 -14.15 -29.35 -14.64
C HIS A 457 -13.29 -28.20 -15.16
N GLY A 458 -13.92 -27.33 -15.94
CA GLY A 458 -13.30 -26.11 -16.45
C GLY A 458 -12.92 -25.15 -15.32
N GLU A 459 -11.89 -24.33 -15.56
CA GLU A 459 -11.48 -23.31 -14.60
C GLU A 459 -12.59 -22.26 -14.44
N PRO A 460 -12.89 -21.81 -13.21
CA PRO A 460 -13.83 -20.72 -13.00
C PRO A 460 -13.34 -19.43 -13.67
N ASP A 461 -14.29 -18.63 -14.17
CA ASP A 461 -13.98 -17.36 -14.83
C ASP A 461 -13.13 -16.43 -13.95
N GLY A 462 -12.12 -15.86 -14.59
CA GLY A 462 -11.21 -14.90 -13.97
C GLY A 462 -11.94 -13.62 -13.57
N ALA A 463 -11.77 -13.20 -12.32
CA ALA A 463 -12.23 -11.90 -11.83
C ALA A 463 -11.06 -11.10 -11.26
N LEU A 464 -11.15 -9.77 -11.29
CA LEU A 464 -10.17 -8.91 -10.62
C LEU A 464 -10.10 -9.29 -9.14
N TRP A 465 -8.90 -9.28 -8.56
CA TRP A 465 -8.67 -9.66 -7.16
C TRP A 465 -9.05 -11.11 -6.80
N ARG A 466 -9.23 -11.98 -7.80
CA ARG A 466 -9.45 -13.41 -7.61
C ARG A 466 -8.24 -14.21 -8.10
N THR A 467 -7.73 -15.03 -7.20
CA THR A 467 -6.79 -16.10 -7.53
C THR A 467 -7.54 -17.42 -7.61
N THR A 468 -7.33 -18.18 -8.67
CA THR A 468 -7.81 -19.56 -8.81
C THR A 468 -6.62 -20.49 -8.66
N MET A 469 -6.67 -21.40 -7.68
CA MET A 469 -5.62 -22.39 -7.44
C MET A 469 -6.14 -23.78 -7.78
N LEU A 470 -5.66 -24.34 -8.89
CA LEU A 470 -5.93 -25.72 -9.29
C LEU A 470 -4.98 -26.66 -8.54
N VAL A 471 -5.54 -27.68 -7.87
CA VAL A 471 -4.77 -28.65 -7.08
C VAL A 471 -4.74 -29.99 -7.80
N ARG A 472 -3.55 -30.55 -7.97
CA ARG A 472 -3.32 -31.90 -8.52
C ARG A 472 -2.36 -32.66 -7.63
N ASP A 473 -2.63 -33.94 -7.43
CA ASP A 473 -1.72 -34.81 -6.68
C ASP A 473 -0.51 -35.19 -7.55
N ASP A 474 -0.77 -35.51 -8.83
CA ASP A 474 0.22 -35.88 -9.83
C ASP A 474 0.04 -35.04 -11.10
N LEU A 475 1.12 -34.84 -11.86
CA LEU A 475 1.06 -34.15 -13.16
C LEU A 475 0.82 -35.14 -14.29
N ALA A 476 -0.36 -35.08 -14.93
CA ALA A 476 -0.72 -35.92 -16.06
C ALA A 476 -0.77 -35.13 -17.40
N ALA A 477 -0.88 -35.86 -18.51
CA ALA A 477 -1.01 -35.26 -19.84
C ALA A 477 -2.27 -34.39 -20.00
N THR A 478 -3.32 -34.68 -19.23
CA THR A 478 -4.56 -33.87 -19.19
C THR A 478 -4.35 -32.48 -18.56
N ASP A 479 -3.26 -32.29 -17.81
CA ASP A 479 -2.97 -31.04 -17.10
C ASP A 479 -2.02 -30.12 -17.87
N LEU A 480 -1.61 -30.48 -19.10
CA LEU A 480 -0.66 -29.68 -19.88
C LEU A 480 -1.21 -28.32 -20.29
N ASP A 481 -2.50 -28.25 -20.58
CA ASP A 481 -3.16 -27.00 -20.93
C ASP A 481 -3.29 -26.04 -19.72
N PRO A 482 -3.81 -26.45 -18.54
CA PRO A 482 -3.78 -25.57 -17.37
C PRO A 482 -2.34 -25.23 -16.92
N LEU A 483 -1.39 -26.15 -17.10
CA LEU A 483 0.04 -25.89 -16.85
C LEU A 483 0.60 -24.78 -17.75
N ALA A 484 0.24 -24.76 -19.04
CA ALA A 484 0.68 -23.73 -19.98
C ALA A 484 0.00 -22.37 -19.72
N ARG A 485 -1.22 -22.37 -19.17
CA ARG A 485 -2.01 -21.16 -18.87
C ARG A 485 -1.81 -20.60 -17.47
N ALA A 486 -1.14 -21.33 -16.58
CA ALA A 486 -0.87 -20.90 -15.21
C ALA A 486 0.09 -19.71 -15.17
N ASP A 487 -0.25 -18.70 -14.37
CA ASP A 487 0.67 -17.58 -14.11
C ASP A 487 1.78 -18.00 -13.13
N LEU A 488 1.45 -18.89 -12.20
CA LEU A 488 2.36 -19.47 -11.22
C LEU A 488 2.13 -20.97 -11.10
N VAL A 489 3.21 -21.75 -11.17
CA VAL A 489 3.18 -23.19 -10.90
C VAL A 489 3.94 -23.47 -9.62
N VAL A 490 3.33 -24.17 -8.67
CA VAL A 490 3.95 -24.64 -7.43
C VAL A 490 4.09 -26.16 -7.51
N LEU A 491 5.31 -26.65 -7.38
CA LEU A 491 5.68 -28.03 -7.60
C LEU A 491 6.33 -28.60 -6.33
N GLN A 492 5.74 -29.66 -5.78
CA GLN A 492 6.46 -30.58 -4.89
C GLN A 492 7.47 -31.42 -5.72
N PRO A 493 8.31 -32.25 -5.07
CA PRO A 493 9.21 -33.13 -5.80
C PRO A 493 8.45 -33.96 -6.85
N LEU A 494 8.91 -33.85 -8.11
CA LEU A 494 8.29 -34.50 -9.26
C LEU A 494 8.98 -35.82 -9.57
N ARG A 495 8.20 -36.78 -10.08
CA ARG A 495 8.72 -38.01 -10.69
C ARG A 495 9.40 -37.67 -12.02
N PRO A 496 10.32 -38.51 -12.54
CA PRO A 496 11.01 -38.24 -13.81
C PRO A 496 10.07 -37.97 -15.00
N GLY A 497 8.97 -38.72 -15.11
CA GLY A 497 7.96 -38.50 -16.15
C GLY A 497 7.21 -37.17 -16.01
N GLU A 498 6.83 -36.81 -14.78
CA GLU A 498 6.21 -35.52 -14.48
C GLU A 498 7.16 -34.36 -14.77
N ALA A 499 8.43 -34.48 -14.39
CA ALA A 499 9.45 -33.48 -14.67
C ALA A 499 9.64 -33.29 -16.18
N ALA A 500 9.59 -34.35 -16.98
CA ALA A 500 9.67 -34.25 -18.45
C ALA A 500 8.49 -33.46 -19.04
N LEU A 501 7.26 -33.74 -18.59
CA LEU A 501 6.07 -32.98 -18.99
C LEU A 501 6.19 -31.50 -18.58
N ALA A 502 6.55 -31.26 -17.31
CA ALA A 502 6.69 -29.92 -16.77
C ALA A 502 7.79 -29.11 -17.49
N GLY A 503 8.95 -29.73 -17.70
CA GLY A 503 10.10 -29.11 -18.36
C GLY A 503 9.80 -28.70 -19.80
N ALA A 504 9.13 -29.57 -20.56
CA ALA A 504 8.73 -29.31 -21.94
C ALA A 504 7.69 -28.18 -22.03
N THR A 505 6.62 -28.24 -21.23
CA THR A 505 5.54 -27.24 -21.28
C THR A 505 5.97 -25.87 -20.74
N LEU A 506 6.74 -25.83 -19.65
CA LEU A 506 7.18 -24.59 -19.02
C LEU A 506 8.46 -24.01 -19.65
N GLY A 507 9.08 -24.72 -20.60
CA GLY A 507 10.28 -24.28 -21.31
C GLY A 507 11.48 -24.09 -20.38
N LEU A 508 11.72 -25.05 -19.47
CA LEU A 508 12.75 -24.94 -18.42
C LEU A 508 14.16 -25.34 -18.87
N GLY A 509 14.28 -26.01 -20.02
CA GLY A 509 15.57 -26.54 -20.49
C GLY A 509 16.22 -27.45 -19.44
N GLU A 510 17.52 -27.24 -19.17
CA GLU A 510 18.28 -27.97 -18.13
C GLU A 510 17.72 -27.81 -16.71
N GLY A 511 16.90 -26.77 -16.48
CA GLY A 511 16.20 -26.55 -15.20
C GLY A 511 15.28 -27.71 -14.80
N GLN A 512 14.88 -28.55 -15.75
CA GLN A 512 14.04 -29.72 -15.54
C GLN A 512 14.63 -30.72 -14.53
N GLU A 513 15.93 -30.98 -14.57
CA GLU A 513 16.57 -31.97 -13.68
C GLU A 513 16.47 -31.58 -12.21
N TRP A 514 16.31 -30.30 -11.92
CA TRP A 514 16.16 -29.82 -10.55
C TRP A 514 14.78 -30.12 -9.97
N LEU A 515 13.76 -30.36 -10.80
CA LEU A 515 12.39 -30.67 -10.36
C LEU A 515 12.29 -32.04 -9.67
N THR A 516 13.13 -33.00 -10.07
CA THR A 516 13.21 -34.32 -9.42
C THR A 516 14.10 -34.31 -8.17
N LYS A 517 14.91 -33.26 -7.99
CA LYS A 517 15.87 -33.09 -6.88
C LYS A 517 15.34 -32.16 -5.78
N ILE A 518 14.08 -31.73 -5.86
CA ILE A 518 13.42 -30.95 -4.81
C ILE A 518 13.36 -31.81 -3.54
N ARG A 519 13.66 -31.24 -2.39
CA ARG A 519 13.51 -31.92 -1.09
C ARG A 519 12.03 -32.03 -0.72
N ALA A 520 11.66 -33.05 0.06
CA ALA A 520 10.27 -33.28 0.45
C ALA A 520 9.62 -32.09 1.21
N ASP A 521 10.43 -31.32 1.95
CA ASP A 521 10.05 -30.12 2.70
C ASP A 521 10.09 -28.81 1.88
N MET A 522 10.41 -28.91 0.59
CA MET A 522 10.54 -27.78 -0.32
C MET A 522 9.52 -27.81 -1.45
N VAL A 523 9.26 -26.63 -1.99
CA VAL A 523 8.52 -26.46 -3.24
C VAL A 523 9.36 -25.69 -4.26
N GLY A 524 9.26 -26.11 -5.52
CA GLY A 524 9.65 -25.33 -6.68
C GLY A 524 8.51 -24.40 -7.09
N MET A 525 8.83 -23.18 -7.46
CA MET A 525 7.87 -22.21 -7.98
C MET A 525 8.36 -21.76 -9.35
N VAL A 526 7.50 -21.89 -10.35
CA VAL A 526 7.80 -21.48 -11.71
C VAL A 526 6.91 -20.30 -12.10
N ASN A 527 7.55 -19.20 -12.48
CA ASN A 527 6.89 -18.04 -13.08
C ASN A 527 7.77 -17.59 -14.26
N ARG A 528 7.20 -17.50 -15.46
CA ARG A 528 7.88 -17.00 -16.67
C ARG A 528 9.24 -17.67 -16.96
N ARG A 529 9.27 -19.00 -16.95
CA ARG A 529 10.49 -19.83 -17.17
C ARG A 529 11.57 -19.70 -16.10
N THR A 530 11.34 -18.92 -15.04
CA THR A 530 12.25 -18.84 -13.89
C THR A 530 11.77 -19.79 -12.80
N VAL A 531 12.70 -20.61 -12.29
CA VAL A 531 12.44 -21.54 -11.18
C VAL A 531 13.05 -20.96 -9.91
N ARG A 532 12.25 -20.89 -8.85
CA ARG A 532 12.69 -20.55 -7.50
C ARG A 532 12.32 -21.67 -6.55
N PHE A 533 13.05 -21.79 -5.44
CA PHE A 533 12.78 -22.82 -4.44
C PHE A 533 12.55 -22.18 -3.07
N ALA A 534 11.59 -22.72 -2.33
CA ALA A 534 11.31 -22.32 -0.96
C ALA A 534 11.18 -23.55 -0.07
N LEU A 535 11.83 -23.49 1.10
CA LEU A 535 11.59 -24.38 2.22
C LEU A 535 10.30 -23.95 2.92
N LEU A 536 9.28 -24.80 2.93
CA LEU A 536 7.93 -24.44 3.39
C LEU A 536 7.91 -23.87 4.82
N SER A 537 8.82 -24.34 5.68
CA SER A 537 9.04 -23.87 7.06
C SER A 537 7.74 -23.75 7.88
N PRO A 538 6.94 -24.83 7.99
CA PRO A 538 5.65 -24.75 8.64
C PRO A 538 5.81 -24.43 10.13
N THR A 539 4.98 -23.52 10.66
CA THR A 539 4.96 -23.19 12.09
C THR A 539 4.43 -24.37 12.92
N PRO A 540 4.63 -24.39 14.26
CA PRO A 540 4.04 -25.42 15.10
C PRO A 540 2.50 -25.52 14.96
N LEU A 541 1.82 -24.37 14.79
CA LEU A 541 0.39 -24.32 14.55
C LEU A 541 0.01 -24.92 13.18
N GLU A 542 0.78 -24.61 12.14
CA GLU A 542 0.60 -25.21 10.81
C GLU A 542 0.79 -26.74 10.86
N GLN A 543 1.84 -27.21 11.55
CA GLN A 543 2.11 -28.64 11.69
C GLN A 543 1.03 -29.38 12.48
N GLN A 544 0.51 -28.79 13.55
CA GLN A 544 -0.56 -29.38 14.35
C GLN A 544 -1.87 -29.50 13.56
N LEU A 545 -2.18 -28.51 12.72
CA LEU A 545 -3.43 -28.47 11.96
C LEU A 545 -3.39 -29.30 10.68
N ILE A 546 -2.28 -29.21 9.93
CA ILE A 546 -2.17 -29.75 8.56
C ILE A 546 -1.32 -31.04 8.53
N GLY A 547 -0.43 -31.21 9.49
CA GLY A 547 0.57 -32.29 9.49
C GLY A 547 1.78 -31.96 8.60
N SER A 548 2.57 -32.99 8.28
CA SER A 548 3.71 -32.83 7.37
C SER A 548 3.22 -32.54 5.95
N PRO A 549 3.64 -31.43 5.31
CA PRO A 549 3.20 -31.08 3.96
C PRO A 549 3.88 -31.93 2.87
N GLU A 550 4.65 -32.96 3.23
CA GLU A 550 5.31 -33.85 2.30
C GLU A 550 4.32 -34.62 1.44
N ARG A 551 4.66 -34.77 0.16
CA ARG A 551 3.88 -35.57 -0.79
C ARG A 551 3.89 -37.02 -0.32
N ALA A 552 2.70 -37.61 -0.12
CA ALA A 552 2.60 -39.03 0.14
C ALA A 552 3.16 -39.79 -1.07
N VAL A 553 4.24 -40.53 -0.90
CA VAL A 553 4.77 -41.38 -1.96
C VAL A 553 3.82 -42.57 -2.10
N THR A 554 2.85 -42.48 -3.01
CA THR A 554 2.10 -43.64 -3.44
C THR A 554 3.09 -44.55 -4.16
N VAL A 555 3.58 -45.58 -3.46
CA VAL A 555 4.34 -46.67 -4.06
C VAL A 555 3.39 -47.33 -5.06
N ALA A 556 3.69 -47.16 -6.34
CA ALA A 556 2.96 -47.80 -7.42
C ALA A 556 3.26 -49.30 -7.45
#